data_AF-A0A1H0CHX1-F1
#
_entry.id   AF-A0A1H0CHX1-F1
#
_cell.length_a   1.000
_cell.length_b   1.000
_cell.length_c   1.000
_cell.angle_alpha   90.00
_cell.angle_beta   90.00
_cell.angle_gamma   90.00
#
_symmetry.space_group_name_H-M   'P 1'
#
loop_
_entity.id
_entity.type
_entity.pdbx_description
1 polymer ?
#
loop_
_entity_poly.entity_id
_entity_poly.type
_entity_poly.pdbx_seq_one_letter_code
_entity_poly.pdbx_strand_id
1 'polypeptide(L)'
;MAIAPGTPLPQRRLFLLPTRFGLGWAVLVLLLLLFGINYQNSLAFALAFWLFAVAVVALLRTWRNLLGLRATLRLPAETFAGGEARLGVTLEGGRPRHVVEVHAPGASASVSLPEGRGEAFLSLPAPRRGEPPLPLLRLESAWPLGLVRAVAWLEADERLLVYPRPRPDELPEHRLAGAGLEATDFAGLRRAEPGDSPARLAWKQWSRTGVLAAKAFSVPPRQQLWLDYDACRGDPETRLSTLCARVLAHHQAGDRYGLRLPGLTLPQGEGAAQRREALAALARFPGHPAEGPGAAS
;
A
#
# COMPACT_ATOMS: atom_id res chain seq x y z
N MET A 1 13.32 -15.26 15.04
CA MET A 1 14.55 -14.64 14.48
C MET A 1 14.34 -14.46 12.98
N ALA A 2 13.72 -13.34 12.61
CA ALA A 2 13.28 -13.10 11.24
C ALA A 2 14.20 -12.11 10.51
N ILE A 3 14.10 -12.09 9.18
CA ILE A 3 15.07 -11.46 8.27
C ILE A 3 14.47 -10.18 7.71
N ALA A 4 15.28 -9.12 7.67
CA ALA A 4 14.90 -7.86 7.04
C ALA A 4 14.71 -8.04 5.52
N PRO A 5 13.67 -7.43 4.92
CA PRO A 5 13.47 -7.42 3.48
C PRO A 5 14.72 -6.92 2.72
N GLY A 6 14.92 -7.43 1.49
CA GLY A 6 16.02 -7.06 0.60
C GLY A 6 17.33 -7.82 0.81
N THR A 7 17.50 -8.49 1.96
CA THR A 7 18.68 -9.33 2.19
C THR A 7 18.48 -10.75 1.66
N PRO A 8 19.54 -11.39 1.11
CA PRO A 8 19.44 -12.78 0.66
C PRO A 8 19.26 -13.71 1.86
N LEU A 9 18.30 -14.64 1.76
CA LEU A 9 18.04 -15.64 2.79
C LEU A 9 19.31 -16.48 3.07
N PRO A 10 19.91 -16.37 4.28
CA PRO A 10 21.11 -17.11 4.62
C PRO A 10 20.76 -18.55 5.00
N GLN A 11 21.70 -19.47 4.79
CA GLN A 11 21.54 -20.89 5.12
C GLN A 11 21.03 -21.16 6.53
N ARG A 12 21.54 -20.42 7.53
CA ARG A 12 21.23 -20.60 8.96
C ARG A 12 19.77 -20.33 9.34
N ARG A 13 18.99 -19.71 8.45
CA ARG A 13 17.61 -19.29 8.73
C ARG A 13 16.58 -20.03 7.89
N LEU A 14 16.99 -21.10 7.23
CA LEU A 14 16.13 -22.01 6.49
C LEU A 14 15.87 -23.23 7.35
N PHE A 15 14.59 -23.49 7.60
CA PHE A 15 14.14 -24.62 8.40
C PHE A 15 13.50 -25.64 7.47
N LEU A 16 13.95 -26.89 7.54
CA LEU A 16 13.38 -28.00 6.81
C LEU A 16 12.47 -28.78 7.76
N LEU A 17 11.18 -28.73 7.49
CA LEU A 17 10.16 -29.39 8.29
C LEU A 17 9.65 -30.62 7.52
N PRO A 18 9.58 -31.81 8.14
CA PRO A 18 9.00 -32.98 7.50
C PRO A 18 7.51 -32.75 7.26
N THR A 19 7.01 -33.15 6.09
CA THR A 19 5.57 -33.15 5.81
C THR A 19 4.96 -34.50 6.21
N ARG A 20 3.63 -34.57 6.34
CA ARG A 20 2.94 -35.86 6.56
C ARG A 20 3.25 -36.86 5.46
N PHE A 21 3.33 -36.39 4.21
CA PHE A 21 3.71 -37.21 3.06
C PHE A 21 5.16 -37.71 3.18
N GLY A 22 6.10 -36.85 3.56
CA GLY A 22 7.49 -37.24 3.80
C GLY A 22 7.68 -38.25 4.92
N LEU A 23 6.89 -38.15 6.00
CA LEU A 23 6.88 -39.15 7.06
C LEU A 23 6.38 -40.51 6.53
N GLY A 24 5.28 -40.52 5.77
CA GLY A 24 4.80 -41.74 5.12
C GLY A 24 5.81 -42.36 4.17
N TRP A 25 6.52 -41.53 3.39
CA TRP A 25 7.62 -41.97 2.52
C TRP A 25 8.76 -42.60 3.32
N ALA A 26 9.18 -41.97 4.43
CA ALA A 26 10.23 -42.51 5.29
C ALA A 26 9.83 -43.87 5.90
N VAL A 27 8.58 -44.01 6.33
CA VAL A 27 8.03 -45.29 6.82
C VAL A 27 8.03 -46.34 5.71
N LEU A 28 7.62 -45.99 4.49
CA LEU A 28 7.65 -46.91 3.35
C LEU A 28 9.08 -47.41 3.06
N VAL A 29 10.06 -46.51 3.01
CA VAL A 29 11.47 -46.88 2.82
C VAL A 29 11.95 -47.82 3.94
N LEU A 30 11.59 -47.53 5.19
CA LEU A 30 11.94 -48.37 6.34
C LEU A 30 11.30 -49.76 6.26
N LEU A 31 10.03 -49.85 5.85
CA LEU A 31 9.33 -51.12 5.67
C LEU A 31 9.96 -51.94 4.54
N LEU A 32 10.34 -51.32 3.42
CA LEU A 32 11.04 -51.99 2.32
C LEU A 32 12.42 -52.51 2.75
N LEU A 33 13.14 -51.74 3.57
CA LEU A 33 14.41 -52.19 4.14
C LEU A 33 14.21 -53.38 5.08
N LEU A 34 13.23 -53.32 5.98
CA LEU A 34 12.93 -54.42 6.90
C LEU A 34 12.50 -55.67 6.14
N PHE A 35 11.68 -55.52 5.09
CA PHE A 35 11.28 -56.60 4.20
C PHE A 35 12.49 -57.20 3.46
N GLY A 36 13.36 -56.36 2.91
CA GLY A 36 14.61 -56.79 2.27
C GLY A 36 15.51 -57.58 3.22
N ILE A 37 15.64 -57.13 4.49
CA ILE A 37 16.42 -57.81 5.52
C ILE A 37 15.77 -59.15 5.91
N ASN A 38 14.46 -59.16 6.15
CA ASN A 38 13.75 -60.33 6.64
C ASN A 38 13.70 -61.45 5.59
N TYR A 39 13.48 -61.09 4.32
CA TYR A 39 13.31 -62.05 3.22
C TYR A 39 14.54 -62.20 2.32
N GLN A 40 15.67 -61.55 2.66
CA GLN A 40 16.86 -61.49 1.81
C GLN A 40 16.56 -61.08 0.36
N ASN A 41 15.59 -60.18 0.17
CA ASN A 41 15.10 -59.80 -1.15
C ASN A 41 15.92 -58.62 -1.71
N SER A 42 16.80 -58.91 -2.66
CA SER A 42 17.67 -57.91 -3.32
C SER A 42 16.89 -56.80 -4.05
N LEU A 43 15.72 -57.09 -4.61
CA LEU A 43 14.89 -56.09 -5.30
C LEU A 43 14.28 -55.09 -4.32
N ALA A 44 13.89 -55.54 -3.12
CA ALA A 44 13.38 -54.67 -2.07
C ALA A 44 14.45 -53.68 -1.61
N PHE A 45 15.70 -54.13 -1.47
CA PHE A 45 16.84 -53.24 -1.20
C PHE A 45 17.06 -52.22 -2.32
N ALA A 46 17.08 -52.67 -3.58
CA ALA A 46 17.27 -51.78 -4.73
C ALA A 46 16.20 -50.67 -4.76
N LEU A 47 14.93 -51.02 -4.55
CA LEU A 47 13.83 -50.06 -4.50
C LEU A 47 13.96 -49.11 -3.30
N ALA A 48 14.28 -49.61 -2.11
CA ALA A 48 14.45 -48.79 -0.91
C ALA A 48 15.57 -47.75 -1.09
N PHE A 49 16.73 -48.17 -1.60
CA PHE A 49 17.85 -47.25 -1.84
C PHE A 49 17.55 -46.25 -2.96
N TRP A 50 16.83 -46.65 -3.99
CA TRP A 50 16.40 -45.74 -5.05
C TRP A 50 15.43 -44.67 -4.52
N LEU A 51 14.41 -45.07 -3.75
CA LEU A 51 13.47 -44.13 -3.12
C LEU A 51 14.17 -43.22 -2.10
N PHE A 52 15.15 -43.73 -1.37
CA PHE A 52 15.99 -42.93 -0.47
C PHE A 52 16.82 -41.90 -1.25
N ALA A 53 17.45 -42.29 -2.36
CA ALA A 53 18.21 -41.37 -3.21
C ALA A 53 17.31 -40.25 -3.78
N VAL A 54 16.10 -40.60 -4.23
CA VAL A 54 15.09 -39.61 -4.67
C VAL A 54 14.74 -38.64 -3.53
N ALA A 55 14.56 -39.13 -2.31
CA ALA A 55 14.26 -38.30 -1.15
C ALA A 55 15.40 -37.32 -0.84
N VAL A 56 16.66 -37.76 -0.91
CA VAL A 56 17.84 -36.89 -0.71
C VAL A 56 17.90 -35.80 -1.79
N VAL A 57 17.66 -36.14 -3.06
CA VAL A 57 17.63 -35.15 -4.15
C VAL A 57 16.49 -34.15 -3.94
N ALA A 58 15.30 -34.60 -3.56
CA ALA A 58 14.16 -33.73 -3.30
C ALA A 58 14.42 -32.79 -2.11
N LEU A 59 15.02 -33.28 -1.03
CA LEU A 59 15.44 -32.48 0.12
C LEU A 59 16.40 -31.36 -0.29
N LEU A 60 17.45 -31.70 -1.05
CA LEU A 60 18.42 -30.73 -1.57
C LEU A 60 17.77 -29.71 -2.51
N ARG A 61 16.86 -30.14 -3.38
CA ARG A 61 16.12 -29.24 -4.28
C ARG A 61 15.19 -28.29 -3.52
N THR A 62 14.49 -28.79 -2.51
CA THR A 62 13.60 -27.98 -1.65
C THR A 62 14.41 -26.93 -0.90
N TRP A 63 15.51 -27.34 -0.26
CA TRP A 63 16.41 -26.43 0.45
C TRP A 63 17.01 -25.38 -0.48
N ARG A 64 17.54 -25.82 -1.63
CA ARG A 64 18.10 -24.90 -2.63
C ARG A 64 17.06 -23.92 -3.13
N ASN A 65 15.77 -24.27 -3.24
CA ASN A 65 14.72 -23.42 -3.79
C ASN A 65 14.55 -22.10 -3.03
N LEU A 66 14.67 -22.11 -1.69
CA LEU A 66 14.62 -20.88 -0.88
C LEU A 66 16.00 -20.28 -0.59
N LEU A 67 17.08 -21.06 -0.68
CA LEU A 67 18.43 -20.58 -0.37
C LEU A 67 18.85 -19.39 -1.23
N GLY A 68 19.21 -18.27 -0.59
CA GLY A 68 19.67 -17.06 -1.26
C GLY A 68 18.60 -16.28 -2.01
N LEU A 69 17.30 -16.60 -1.80
CA LEU A 69 16.20 -15.79 -2.28
C LEU A 69 16.21 -14.43 -1.56
N ARG A 70 15.97 -13.34 -2.28
CA ARG A 70 15.77 -12.00 -1.73
C ARG A 70 14.29 -11.67 -1.84
N ALA A 71 13.72 -11.16 -0.77
CA ALA A 71 12.33 -10.74 -0.75
C ALA A 71 12.26 -9.26 -0.41
N THR A 72 11.74 -8.44 -1.32
CA THR A 72 11.49 -7.02 -1.11
C THR A 72 10.00 -6.77 -1.00
N LEU A 73 9.62 -5.88 -0.09
CA LEU A 73 8.23 -5.52 0.13
C LEU A 73 7.91 -4.23 -0.61
N ARG A 74 6.70 -4.15 -1.14
CA ARG A 74 6.11 -2.97 -1.74
C ARG A 74 4.81 -2.69 -1.01
N LEU A 75 4.86 -1.67 -0.15
CA LEU A 75 3.67 -1.16 0.53
C LEU A 75 2.65 -0.64 -0.50
N PRO A 76 1.35 -0.81 -0.23
CA PRO A 76 0.31 -0.21 -1.06
C PRO A 76 0.41 1.31 -1.01
N ALA A 77 0.08 1.96 -2.13
CA ALA A 77 0.09 3.42 -2.22
C ALA A 77 -0.90 4.05 -1.23
N GLU A 78 -2.09 3.44 -1.09
CA GLU A 78 -3.13 3.92 -0.19
C GLU A 78 -3.94 2.75 0.38
N THR A 79 -4.30 2.84 1.66
CA THR A 79 -5.18 1.88 2.34
C THR A 79 -6.05 2.64 3.31
N PHE A 80 -7.35 2.40 3.29
CA PHE A 80 -8.31 3.05 4.17
C PHE A 80 -8.80 2.08 5.24
N ALA A 81 -9.12 2.61 6.43
CA ALA A 81 -9.64 1.81 7.53
C ALA A 81 -10.94 1.08 7.13
N GLY A 82 -11.01 -0.21 7.47
CA GLY A 82 -12.09 -1.11 7.08
C GLY A 82 -11.94 -1.74 5.69
N GLY A 83 -10.85 -1.44 4.97
CA GLY A 83 -10.53 -2.05 3.68
C GLY A 83 -9.45 -3.13 3.77
N GLU A 84 -8.94 -3.52 2.59
CA GLU A 84 -7.81 -4.43 2.44
C GLU A 84 -6.58 -3.71 1.89
N ALA A 85 -5.43 -3.96 2.51
CA ALA A 85 -4.14 -3.48 2.08
C ALA A 85 -3.50 -4.51 1.16
N ARG A 86 -3.21 -4.13 -0.09
CA ARG A 86 -2.53 -5.01 -1.04
C ARG A 86 -1.01 -4.88 -0.89
N LEU A 87 -0.40 -5.78 -0.13
CA LEU A 87 1.06 -5.84 0.03
C LEU A 87 1.68 -6.58 -1.16
N GLY A 88 2.55 -5.89 -1.91
CA GLY A 88 3.37 -6.51 -2.94
C GLY A 88 4.61 -7.15 -2.33
N VAL A 89 4.90 -8.39 -2.70
CA VAL A 89 6.14 -9.09 -2.34
C VAL A 89 6.86 -9.45 -3.62
N THR A 90 7.95 -8.74 -3.90
CA THR A 90 8.84 -9.07 -5.02
C THR A 90 9.89 -10.04 -4.53
N LEU A 91 9.99 -11.18 -5.19
CA LEU A 91 10.99 -12.21 -4.93
C LEU A 91 12.02 -12.21 -6.05
N GLU A 92 13.29 -12.23 -5.69
CA GLU A 92 14.41 -12.26 -6.62
C GLU A 92 15.42 -13.31 -6.17
N GLY A 93 15.84 -14.17 -7.09
CA GLY A 93 16.95 -15.07 -6.92
C GLY A 93 17.61 -15.25 -8.27
N GLY A 94 18.94 -15.17 -8.37
CA GLY A 94 19.66 -15.26 -9.65
C GLY A 94 19.56 -16.62 -10.38
N ARG A 95 18.54 -17.44 -10.09
CA ARG A 95 18.23 -18.75 -10.65
C ARG A 95 16.71 -18.96 -10.66
N PRO A 96 16.19 -19.80 -11.57
CA PRO A 96 14.78 -20.15 -11.58
C PRO A 96 14.33 -20.79 -10.27
N ARG A 97 13.17 -20.38 -9.76
CA ARG A 97 12.53 -20.93 -8.55
C ARG A 97 11.11 -21.39 -8.90
N HIS A 98 10.68 -22.46 -8.25
CA HIS A 98 9.36 -23.02 -8.49
C HIS A 98 8.54 -22.98 -7.21
N VAL A 99 7.28 -22.55 -7.30
CA VAL A 99 6.28 -22.65 -6.24
C VAL A 99 6.83 -22.21 -4.88
N VAL A 100 7.05 -20.90 -4.76
CA VAL A 100 7.31 -20.23 -3.49
C VAL A 100 6.00 -19.65 -2.99
N GLU A 101 5.60 -20.08 -1.81
CA GLU A 101 4.41 -19.57 -1.14
C GLU A 101 4.82 -18.47 -0.15
N VAL A 102 4.09 -17.36 -0.20
CA VAL A 102 4.20 -16.26 0.74
C VAL A 102 2.96 -16.29 1.61
N HIS A 103 3.15 -16.37 2.92
CA HIS A 103 2.09 -16.44 3.91
C HIS A 103 2.16 -15.24 4.83
N ALA A 104 0.99 -14.69 5.14
CA ALA A 104 0.75 -13.68 6.16
C ALA A 104 -0.49 -14.08 6.99
N PRO A 105 -0.73 -13.46 8.15
CA PRO A 105 -1.93 -13.71 8.92
C PRO A 105 -3.19 -13.46 8.08
N GLY A 106 -3.94 -14.52 7.78
CA GLY A 106 -5.18 -14.45 7.00
C GLY A 106 -5.01 -14.37 5.48
N ALA A 107 -3.78 -14.41 4.94
CA ALA A 107 -3.54 -14.28 3.50
C ALA A 107 -2.38 -15.15 3.02
N SER A 108 -2.50 -15.70 1.82
CA SER A 108 -1.43 -16.49 1.19
C SER A 108 -1.42 -16.29 -0.32
N ALA A 109 -0.24 -16.27 -0.91
CA ALA A 109 -0.05 -16.20 -2.36
C ALA A 109 1.07 -17.14 -2.80
N SER A 110 0.93 -17.73 -3.98
CA SER A 110 1.96 -18.60 -4.59
C SER A 110 2.55 -17.93 -5.82
N VAL A 111 3.87 -18.02 -5.97
CA VAL A 111 4.60 -17.43 -7.09
C VAL A 111 5.72 -18.35 -7.55
N SER A 112 5.93 -18.41 -8.85
CA SER A 112 7.09 -19.06 -9.46
C SER A 112 7.94 -18.00 -10.16
N LEU A 113 9.25 -18.22 -10.16
CA LEU A 113 10.23 -17.27 -10.69
C LEU A 113 11.00 -17.94 -11.84
N PRO A 114 10.42 -18.10 -13.04
CA PRO A 114 11.09 -18.77 -14.16
C PRO A 114 12.37 -18.04 -14.58
N GLU A 115 12.38 -16.72 -14.51
CA GLU A 115 13.54 -15.87 -14.84
C GLU A 115 14.33 -15.44 -13.60
N GLY A 116 14.06 -16.05 -12.45
CA GLY A 116 14.67 -15.64 -11.18
C GLY A 116 14.06 -14.38 -10.55
N ARG A 117 12.96 -13.87 -11.10
CA ARG A 117 12.15 -12.81 -10.47
C ARG A 117 10.66 -13.15 -10.56
N GLY A 118 9.90 -12.71 -9.56
CA GLY A 118 8.45 -12.87 -9.51
C GLY A 118 7.83 -11.94 -8.48
N GLU A 119 6.54 -11.67 -8.63
CA GLU A 119 5.80 -10.81 -7.70
C GLU A 119 4.55 -11.54 -7.23
N ALA A 120 4.29 -11.45 -5.93
CA ALA A 120 3.09 -11.96 -5.27
C ALA A 120 2.38 -10.80 -4.57
N PHE A 121 1.05 -10.89 -4.47
CA PHE A 121 0.25 -9.90 -3.75
C PHE A 121 -0.50 -10.58 -2.62
N LEU A 122 -0.43 -9.98 -1.44
CA LEU A 122 -1.17 -10.40 -0.26
C LEU A 122 -2.20 -9.34 0.09
N SER A 123 -3.47 -9.74 0.24
CA SER A 123 -4.53 -8.89 0.77
C SER A 123 -4.55 -8.99 2.29
N LEU A 124 -4.12 -7.93 2.98
CA LEU A 124 -4.10 -7.87 4.44
C LEU A 124 -5.27 -7.04 4.94
N PRO A 125 -6.04 -7.49 5.95
CA PRO A 125 -7.11 -6.67 6.51
C PRO A 125 -6.54 -5.43 7.23
N ALA A 126 -7.12 -4.26 6.98
CA ALA A 126 -6.72 -3.00 7.60
C ALA A 126 -7.88 -2.41 8.45
N PRO A 127 -8.17 -2.98 9.63
CA PRO A 127 -9.41 -2.68 10.37
C PRO A 127 -9.42 -1.28 11.03
N ARG A 128 -8.25 -0.72 11.36
CA ARG A 128 -8.14 0.54 12.11
C ARG A 128 -7.15 1.50 11.43
N ARG A 129 -7.42 2.80 11.54
CA ARG A 129 -6.51 3.87 11.13
C ARG A 129 -5.23 3.82 11.96
N GLY A 130 -4.11 4.19 11.34
CA GLY A 130 -2.85 4.44 12.01
C GLY A 130 -1.67 3.91 11.22
N GLU A 131 -0.60 3.59 11.93
CA GLU A 131 0.61 2.98 11.38
C GLU A 131 0.87 1.62 12.03
N PRO A 132 -0.01 0.61 11.83
CA PRO A 132 0.25 -0.73 12.32
C PRO A 132 1.57 -1.29 11.75
N PRO A 133 2.34 -2.04 12.56
CA PRO A 133 3.50 -2.77 12.05
C PRO A 133 3.05 -3.80 11.03
N LEU A 134 3.88 -4.06 10.02
CA LEU A 134 3.63 -5.16 9.10
C LEU A 134 3.67 -6.50 9.86
N PRO A 135 2.79 -7.46 9.52
CA PRO A 135 2.82 -8.76 10.14
C PRO A 135 4.05 -9.55 9.71
N LEU A 136 4.45 -10.52 10.52
CA LEU A 136 5.50 -11.47 10.18
C LEU A 136 5.09 -12.27 8.93
N LEU A 137 5.93 -12.20 7.88
CA LEU A 137 5.69 -12.94 6.65
C LEU A 137 6.48 -14.26 6.70
N ARG A 138 5.89 -15.33 6.17
CA ARG A 138 6.53 -16.63 6.06
C ARG A 138 6.67 -17.02 4.59
N LEU A 139 7.89 -17.23 4.16
CA LEU A 139 8.20 -17.85 2.88
C LEU A 139 8.28 -19.36 3.05
N GLU A 140 7.66 -20.08 2.13
CA GLU A 140 7.53 -21.53 2.21
C GLU A 140 7.69 -22.16 0.82
N SER A 141 8.32 -23.32 0.76
CA SER A 141 8.29 -24.14 -0.46
C SER A 141 8.38 -25.62 -0.13
N ALA A 142 7.54 -26.40 -0.80
CA ALA A 142 7.53 -27.86 -0.74
C ALA A 142 7.95 -28.49 -2.08
N TRP A 143 8.40 -27.69 -3.04
CA TRP A 143 8.84 -28.18 -4.34
C TRP A 143 10.15 -28.99 -4.22
N PRO A 144 10.32 -30.14 -4.90
CA PRO A 144 9.47 -30.67 -5.98
C PRO A 144 8.41 -31.70 -5.54
N LEU A 145 8.74 -32.57 -4.59
CA LEU A 145 7.91 -33.74 -4.26
C LEU A 145 7.04 -33.57 -3.01
N GLY A 146 7.19 -32.46 -2.27
CA GLY A 146 6.47 -32.25 -1.03
C GLY A 146 6.90 -33.17 0.13
N LEU A 147 8.06 -33.84 0.05
CA LEU A 147 8.59 -34.67 1.14
C LEU A 147 8.97 -33.84 2.37
N VAL A 148 9.53 -32.66 2.14
CA VAL A 148 9.90 -31.70 3.17
C VAL A 148 9.44 -30.33 2.75
N ARG A 149 9.44 -29.43 3.72
CA ARG A 149 9.01 -28.05 3.54
C ARG A 149 10.08 -27.13 4.05
N ALA A 150 10.66 -26.35 3.15
CA ALA A 150 11.57 -25.29 3.52
C ALA A 150 10.76 -24.07 3.95
N VAL A 151 11.11 -23.49 5.09
CA VAL A 151 10.45 -22.31 5.66
C VAL A 151 11.49 -21.26 6.04
N ALA A 152 11.18 -20.00 5.77
CA ALA A 152 11.89 -18.83 6.24
C ALA A 152 10.91 -17.74 6.71
N TRP A 153 11.31 -16.95 7.71
CA TRP A 153 10.50 -15.85 8.22
C TRP A 153 11.15 -14.50 7.89
N LEU A 154 10.32 -13.58 7.41
CA LEU A 154 10.67 -12.21 7.10
C LEU A 154 9.93 -11.28 8.07
N GLU A 155 10.68 -10.38 8.68
CA GLU A 155 10.17 -9.34 9.59
C GLU A 155 10.59 -8.00 9.02
N ALA A 156 9.61 -7.15 8.78
CA ALA A 156 9.81 -5.84 8.21
C ALA A 156 9.60 -4.79 9.29
N ASP A 157 10.55 -3.85 9.41
CA ASP A 157 10.44 -2.70 10.31
C ASP A 157 9.50 -1.61 9.76
N GLU A 158 9.12 -1.73 8.49
CA GLU A 158 8.18 -0.83 7.82
C GLU A 158 6.78 -0.93 8.43
N ARG A 159 6.10 0.22 8.47
CA ARG A 159 4.73 0.34 8.98
C ARG A 159 3.77 0.61 7.84
N LEU A 160 2.61 -0.01 7.89
CA LEU A 160 1.56 0.21 6.91
C LEU A 160 0.77 1.46 7.31
N LEU A 161 0.76 2.48 6.47
CA LEU A 161 -0.03 3.68 6.70
C LEU A 161 -1.49 3.44 6.29
N VAL A 162 -2.38 3.39 7.28
CA VAL A 162 -3.84 3.21 7.08
C VAL A 162 -4.55 4.52 7.35
N TYR A 163 -5.17 5.07 6.32
CA TYR A 163 -5.92 6.32 6.34
C TYR A 163 -7.30 6.17 7.00
N PRO A 164 -7.91 7.26 7.53
CA PRO A 164 -9.28 7.22 8.03
C PRO A 164 -10.23 6.78 6.93
N ARG A 165 -11.30 6.05 7.28
CA ARG A 165 -12.33 5.71 6.29
C ARG A 165 -13.03 7.00 5.85
N PRO A 166 -13.08 7.33 4.55
CA PRO A 166 -13.75 8.55 4.11
C PRO A 166 -15.25 8.43 4.42
N ARG A 167 -15.77 9.42 5.16
CA ARG A 167 -17.21 9.55 5.41
C ARG A 167 -17.66 10.85 4.72
N PRO A 168 -18.36 10.77 3.59
CA PRO A 168 -18.93 11.97 2.99
C PRO A 168 -19.92 12.59 3.97
N ASP A 169 -19.83 13.90 4.15
CA ASP A 169 -20.79 14.67 4.92
C ASP A 169 -22.11 14.70 4.14
N GLU A 170 -23.26 14.58 4.82
CA GLU A 170 -24.57 14.76 4.17
C GLU A 170 -24.85 16.23 3.84
N LEU A 171 -24.13 17.15 4.47
CA LEU A 171 -24.31 18.59 4.30
C LEU A 171 -23.46 19.12 3.14
N PRO A 172 -24.08 19.65 2.07
CA PRO A 172 -23.38 20.42 1.07
C PRO A 172 -23.08 21.80 1.70
N GLU A 173 -21.97 21.91 2.43
CA GLU A 173 -21.46 23.23 2.80
C GLU A 173 -20.83 23.89 1.57
N HIS A 174 -21.74 24.44 0.76
CA HIS A 174 -21.64 25.68 0.01
C HIS A 174 -20.34 25.89 -0.77
N ARG A 175 -20.48 25.71 -2.10
CA ARG A 175 -19.49 25.97 -3.16
C ARG A 175 -18.33 24.96 -3.09
N LEU A 176 -18.16 24.07 -4.07
CA LEU A 176 -17.78 24.46 -5.43
C LEU A 176 -16.94 25.76 -5.46
N ALA A 177 -16.01 25.93 -4.51
CA ALA A 177 -14.99 26.97 -4.55
C ALA A 177 -13.92 26.55 -5.58
N GLY A 178 -14.34 26.39 -6.84
CA GLY A 178 -13.51 25.84 -7.90
C GLY A 178 -14.27 25.45 -9.17
N ALA A 179 -15.58 25.19 -9.10
CA ALA A 179 -16.34 24.94 -10.32
C ALA A 179 -16.67 26.26 -11.02
N GLY A 180 -15.84 26.58 -12.01
CA GLY A 180 -16.18 27.52 -13.05
C GLY A 180 -16.48 28.92 -12.55
N LEU A 181 -15.48 29.59 -11.96
CA LEU A 181 -15.42 31.04 -12.10
C LEU A 181 -15.01 31.36 -13.55
N GLU A 182 -15.88 31.01 -14.50
CA GLU A 182 -15.91 31.76 -15.75
C GLU A 182 -16.06 33.22 -15.37
N ALA A 183 -15.26 34.07 -15.97
CA ALA A 183 -15.23 35.51 -15.73
C ALA A 183 -16.61 36.12 -16.09
N THR A 184 -17.58 36.00 -15.20
CA THR A 184 -19.01 36.24 -15.49
C THR A 184 -19.43 37.64 -15.05
N ASP A 185 -18.78 38.23 -14.04
CA ASP A 185 -19.07 39.58 -13.61
C ASP A 185 -18.24 40.60 -14.38
N PHE A 186 -18.94 41.37 -15.22
CA PHE A 186 -18.42 42.56 -15.88
C PHE A 186 -18.07 43.61 -14.81
N ALA A 187 -16.77 43.80 -14.57
CA ALA A 187 -16.25 44.72 -13.57
C ALA A 187 -16.19 46.18 -14.05
N GLY A 188 -16.47 46.42 -15.34
CA GLY A 188 -16.55 47.75 -15.93
C GLY A 188 -15.76 47.88 -17.23
N LEU A 189 -15.60 49.13 -17.67
CA LEU A 189 -14.88 49.50 -18.88
C LEU A 189 -13.56 50.18 -18.49
N ARG A 190 -12.44 49.61 -18.91
CA ARG A 190 -11.13 50.27 -18.80
C ARG A 190 -10.69 50.81 -20.14
N ARG A 191 -9.74 51.74 -20.15
CA ARG A 191 -9.11 52.21 -21.40
C ARG A 191 -8.40 51.03 -22.07
N ALA A 192 -8.61 50.86 -23.37
CA ALA A 192 -7.99 49.78 -24.12
C ALA A 192 -6.47 50.02 -24.23
N GLU A 193 -5.67 48.98 -24.01
CA GLU A 193 -4.21 49.04 -24.11
C GLU A 193 -3.70 48.19 -25.28
N PRO A 194 -2.54 48.51 -25.85
CA PRO A 194 -1.92 47.71 -26.91
C PRO A 194 -1.63 46.28 -26.40
N GLY A 195 -2.34 45.29 -26.92
CA GLY A 195 -2.25 43.88 -26.50
C GLY A 195 -3.58 43.24 -26.10
N ASP A 196 -4.64 44.04 -25.95
CA ASP A 196 -5.98 43.54 -25.66
C ASP A 196 -6.60 42.79 -26.86
N SER A 197 -7.16 41.61 -26.57
CA SER A 197 -7.83 40.78 -27.59
C SER A 197 -8.98 41.55 -28.25
N PRO A 198 -9.14 41.50 -29.60
CA PRO A 198 -10.20 42.20 -30.32
C PRO A 198 -11.63 41.86 -29.84
N ALA A 199 -11.81 40.67 -29.27
CA ALA A 199 -13.08 40.19 -28.72
C ALA A 199 -13.48 40.88 -27.41
N ARG A 200 -12.53 41.50 -26.68
CA ARG A 200 -12.78 42.19 -25.41
C ARG A 200 -12.99 43.69 -25.55
N LEU A 201 -12.87 44.24 -26.76
CA LEU A 201 -13.07 45.66 -27.05
C LEU A 201 -14.56 46.01 -27.13
N ALA A 202 -14.96 47.10 -26.49
CA ALA A 202 -16.32 47.61 -26.46
C ALA A 202 -16.61 48.50 -27.67
N TRP A 203 -16.64 47.89 -28.86
CA TRP A 203 -16.82 48.57 -30.15
C TRP A 203 -18.05 49.49 -30.21
N LYS A 204 -19.15 49.12 -29.54
CA LYS A 204 -20.38 49.94 -29.47
C LYS A 204 -20.20 51.27 -28.73
N GLN A 205 -19.22 51.39 -27.84
CA GLN A 205 -18.93 52.63 -27.12
C GLN A 205 -17.97 53.53 -27.93
N TRP A 206 -17.06 52.92 -28.69
CA TRP A 206 -16.15 53.63 -29.59
C TRP A 206 -16.90 54.42 -30.66
N SER A 207 -17.94 53.83 -31.26
CA SER A 207 -18.76 54.51 -32.29
C SER A 207 -19.54 55.73 -31.77
N ARG A 208 -19.71 55.87 -30.45
CA ARG A 208 -20.52 56.94 -29.84
C ARG A 208 -19.70 58.02 -29.13
N THR A 209 -18.48 57.69 -28.68
CA THR A 209 -17.66 58.58 -27.83
C THR A 209 -16.24 58.78 -28.33
N GLY A 210 -15.80 58.05 -29.36
CA GLY A 210 -14.44 58.14 -29.91
C GLY A 210 -13.35 57.54 -29.01
N VAL A 211 -13.67 57.08 -27.80
CA VAL A 211 -12.72 56.49 -26.85
C VAL A 211 -12.85 54.96 -26.87
N LEU A 212 -11.75 54.27 -27.17
CA LEU A 212 -11.71 52.80 -27.19
C LEU A 212 -11.58 52.26 -25.76
N ALA A 213 -12.60 51.52 -25.32
CA ALA A 213 -12.63 50.88 -24.00
C ALA A 213 -12.63 49.35 -24.14
N ALA A 214 -11.94 48.66 -23.23
CA ALA A 214 -11.95 47.21 -23.10
C ALA A 214 -12.85 46.79 -21.93
N LYS A 215 -13.63 45.73 -22.12
CA LYS A 215 -14.43 45.09 -21.05
C LYS A 215 -13.46 44.46 -20.05
N ALA A 216 -13.44 44.97 -18.83
CA ALA A 216 -12.69 44.39 -17.72
C ALA A 216 -13.59 43.38 -17.02
N PHE A 217 -13.10 42.15 -16.87
CA PHE A 217 -13.75 41.13 -16.07
C PHE A 217 -12.92 40.94 -14.80
N SER A 218 -13.54 40.95 -13.64
CA SER A 218 -12.84 40.62 -12.40
C SER A 218 -12.75 39.10 -12.27
N VAL A 219 -11.53 38.56 -12.23
CA VAL A 219 -11.31 37.20 -11.74
C VAL A 219 -11.51 37.28 -10.23
N PRO A 220 -12.49 36.58 -9.63
CA PRO A 220 -12.66 36.61 -8.20
C PRO A 220 -11.36 36.13 -7.53
N PRO A 221 -10.98 36.72 -6.38
CA PRO A 221 -9.81 36.25 -5.65
C PRO A 221 -9.97 34.76 -5.37
N ARG A 222 -8.96 33.95 -5.71
CA ARG A 222 -8.92 32.52 -5.39
C ARG A 222 -9.17 32.38 -3.89
N GLN A 223 -10.35 31.88 -3.51
CA GLN A 223 -10.70 31.73 -2.12
C GLN A 223 -9.73 30.75 -1.47
N GLN A 224 -9.11 31.18 -0.37
CA GLN A 224 -8.20 30.36 0.41
C GLN A 224 -9.00 29.27 1.10
N LEU A 225 -8.97 28.07 0.55
CA LEU A 225 -9.68 26.93 1.08
C LEU A 225 -8.86 26.27 2.21
N TRP A 226 -9.41 26.28 3.41
CA TRP A 226 -8.83 25.65 4.59
C TRP A 226 -9.76 24.56 5.11
N LEU A 227 -9.22 23.35 5.26
CA LEU A 227 -9.91 22.21 5.88
C LEU A 227 -9.55 22.19 7.37
N ASP A 228 -10.44 22.70 8.21
CA ASP A 228 -10.21 22.87 9.65
C ASP A 228 -10.86 21.75 10.46
N TYR A 229 -10.07 21.11 11.35
CA TYR A 229 -10.54 20.05 12.24
C TYR A 229 -11.60 20.50 13.24
N ASP A 230 -11.45 21.70 13.80
CA ASP A 230 -12.38 22.24 14.80
C ASP A 230 -13.72 22.65 14.20
N ALA A 231 -13.77 22.86 12.87
CA ALA A 231 -15.01 23.11 12.15
C ALA A 231 -15.83 21.82 11.94
N CYS A 232 -15.21 20.65 12.01
CA CYS A 232 -15.92 19.37 11.88
C CYS A 232 -16.63 19.00 13.19
N ARG A 233 -17.88 18.53 13.06
CA ARG A 233 -18.69 18.05 14.19
C ARG A 233 -18.48 16.55 14.43
N GLY A 234 -18.78 16.10 15.64
CA GLY A 234 -18.70 14.69 16.05
C GLY A 234 -17.48 14.35 16.91
N ASP A 235 -17.29 13.06 17.12
CA ASP A 235 -16.14 12.47 17.80
C ASP A 235 -14.86 12.60 16.95
N PRO A 236 -13.67 12.49 17.56
CA PRO A 236 -12.40 12.67 16.85
C PRO A 236 -12.27 11.83 15.58
N GLU A 237 -12.76 10.58 15.60
CA GLU A 237 -12.73 9.66 14.47
C GLU A 237 -13.66 10.10 13.32
N THR A 238 -14.88 10.54 13.63
CA THR A 238 -15.79 11.07 12.60
C THR A 238 -15.23 12.34 11.98
N ARG A 239 -14.64 13.25 12.77
CA ARG A 239 -14.00 14.47 12.23
C ARG A 239 -12.89 14.13 11.24
N LEU A 240 -12.00 13.19 11.58
CA LEU A 240 -10.93 12.73 10.68
C LEU A 240 -11.48 12.04 9.42
N SER A 241 -12.57 11.28 9.56
CA SER A 241 -13.25 10.62 8.45
C SER A 241 -13.88 11.62 7.48
N THR A 242 -14.49 12.69 8.00
CA THR A 242 -15.04 13.80 7.21
C THR A 242 -13.95 14.60 6.53
N LEU A 243 -12.86 14.93 7.24
CA LEU A 243 -11.70 15.60 6.64
C LEU A 243 -11.07 14.75 5.54
N CYS A 244 -10.96 13.44 5.74
CA CYS A 244 -10.47 12.52 4.72
C CYS A 244 -11.33 12.58 3.45
N ALA A 245 -12.66 12.60 3.58
CA ALA A 245 -13.55 12.74 2.44
C ALA A 245 -13.38 14.10 1.72
N ARG A 246 -13.24 15.20 2.48
CA ARG A 246 -13.02 16.54 1.93
C ARG A 246 -11.68 16.65 1.19
N VAL A 247 -10.60 16.11 1.74
CA VAL A 247 -9.27 16.04 1.09
C VAL A 247 -9.35 15.31 -0.25
N LEU A 248 -10.04 14.17 -0.30
CA LEU A 248 -10.23 13.40 -1.53
C LEU A 248 -11.07 14.16 -2.56
N ALA A 249 -12.15 14.83 -2.13
CA ALA A 249 -13.01 15.62 -3.01
C ALA A 249 -12.27 16.81 -3.65
N HIS A 250 -11.54 17.60 -2.86
CA HIS A 250 -10.79 18.75 -3.38
C HIS A 250 -9.61 18.34 -4.26
N HIS A 251 -8.96 17.22 -3.95
CA HIS A 251 -7.95 16.66 -4.85
C HIS A 251 -8.54 16.24 -6.20
N GLN A 252 -9.74 15.63 -6.23
CA GLN A 252 -10.44 15.30 -7.47
C GLN A 252 -10.86 16.55 -8.25
N ALA A 253 -11.22 17.62 -7.57
CA ALA A 253 -11.54 18.92 -8.18
C ALA A 253 -10.30 19.68 -8.69
N GLY A 254 -9.09 19.31 -8.25
CA GLY A 254 -7.86 20.02 -8.57
C GLY A 254 -7.68 21.33 -7.80
N ASP A 255 -8.37 21.48 -6.67
CA ASP A 255 -8.33 22.70 -5.86
C ASP A 255 -7.03 22.80 -5.04
N ARG A 256 -6.61 24.04 -4.75
CA ARG A 256 -5.60 24.32 -3.73
C ARG A 256 -6.27 24.37 -2.36
N TYR A 257 -5.82 23.54 -1.44
CA TYR A 257 -6.34 23.50 -0.07
C TYR A 257 -5.23 23.37 0.96
N GLY A 258 -5.45 23.95 2.14
CA GLY A 258 -4.65 23.73 3.35
C GLY A 258 -5.39 22.84 4.34
N LEU A 259 -4.66 22.20 5.25
CA LEU A 259 -5.23 21.34 6.29
C LEU A 259 -4.80 21.86 7.66
N ARG A 260 -5.75 22.08 8.57
CA ARG A 260 -5.45 22.40 9.97
C ARG A 260 -5.94 21.30 10.89
N LEU A 261 -4.99 20.69 11.58
CA LEU A 261 -5.21 19.75 12.67
C LEU A 261 -4.67 20.39 13.97
N PRO A 262 -5.19 20.02 15.15
CA PRO A 262 -4.62 20.46 16.41
C PRO A 262 -3.11 20.14 16.46
N GLY A 263 -2.27 21.17 16.59
CA GLY A 263 -0.80 21.00 16.63
C GLY A 263 -0.11 20.78 15.28
N LEU A 264 -0.84 20.74 14.15
CA LEU A 264 -0.25 20.62 12.82
C LEU A 264 -1.02 21.45 11.79
N THR A 265 -0.35 22.39 11.13
CA THR A 265 -0.91 23.15 10.01
C THR A 265 -0.13 22.84 8.74
N LEU A 266 -0.79 22.21 7.78
CA LEU A 266 -0.27 21.98 6.45
C LEU A 266 -0.59 23.21 5.58
N PRO A 267 0.41 23.86 4.96
CA PRO A 267 0.15 25.01 4.09
C PRO A 267 -0.65 24.61 2.85
N GLN A 268 -1.20 25.60 2.16
CA GLN A 268 -1.97 25.35 0.94
C GLN A 268 -1.07 24.81 -0.16
N GLY A 269 -1.45 23.65 -0.70
CA GLY A 269 -0.78 23.01 -1.82
C GLY A 269 -1.79 22.41 -2.78
N GLU A 270 -1.30 21.83 -3.86
CA GLU A 270 -2.09 21.10 -4.86
C GLU A 270 -1.37 19.82 -5.29
N GLY A 271 -2.10 18.94 -5.98
CA GLY A 271 -1.57 17.73 -6.58
C GLY A 271 -1.46 16.54 -5.63
N ALA A 272 -0.75 15.50 -6.09
CA ALA A 272 -0.67 14.21 -5.41
C ALA A 272 0.20 14.24 -4.13
N ALA A 273 1.21 15.11 -4.08
CA ALA A 273 2.06 15.28 -2.91
C ALA A 273 1.25 15.84 -1.72
N GLN A 274 0.51 16.94 -1.95
CA GLN A 274 -0.37 17.55 -0.95
C GLN A 274 -1.39 16.54 -0.41
N ARG A 275 -2.05 15.77 -1.29
CA ARG A 275 -2.99 14.72 -0.90
C ARG A 275 -2.33 13.69 0.02
N ARG A 276 -1.13 13.20 -0.34
CA ARG A 276 -0.44 12.18 0.45
C ARG A 276 -0.04 12.71 1.82
N GLU A 277 0.47 13.94 1.89
CA GLU A 277 0.83 14.59 3.15
C GLU A 277 -0.38 14.84 4.04
N ALA A 278 -1.48 15.33 3.47
CA ALA A 278 -2.73 15.53 4.18
C ALA A 278 -3.30 14.21 4.73
N LEU A 279 -3.36 13.16 3.91
CA LEU A 279 -3.82 11.84 4.35
C LEU A 279 -2.89 11.22 5.40
N ALA A 280 -1.57 11.37 5.25
CA ALA A 280 -0.60 10.90 6.23
C ALA A 280 -0.73 11.63 7.58
N ALA A 281 -0.96 12.94 7.56
CA ALA A 281 -1.25 13.73 8.75
C ALA A 281 -2.51 13.23 9.46
N LEU A 282 -3.59 12.97 8.70
CA LEU A 282 -4.82 12.41 9.26
C LEU A 282 -4.63 11.00 9.84
N ALA A 283 -3.82 10.15 9.21
CA ALA A 283 -3.50 8.81 9.69
C ALA A 283 -2.70 8.84 11.01
N ARG A 284 -1.75 9.76 11.14
CA ARG A 284 -0.88 9.90 12.32
C ARG A 284 -1.54 10.63 13.49
N PHE A 285 -2.62 11.36 13.23
CA PHE A 285 -3.28 12.13 14.28
C PHE A 285 -3.85 11.19 15.36
N PRO A 286 -3.50 11.39 16.64
CA PRO A 286 -4.04 10.57 17.72
C PRO A 286 -5.56 10.77 17.81
N GLY A 287 -6.32 9.68 17.80
CA GLY A 287 -7.79 9.73 17.92
C GLY A 287 -8.29 10.16 19.31
N HIS A 288 -7.40 10.64 20.17
CA HIS A 288 -7.70 11.13 21.51
C HIS A 288 -7.12 12.54 21.64
N PRO A 289 -7.85 13.53 22.17
CA PRO A 289 -7.24 14.77 22.59
C PRO A 289 -6.18 14.40 23.63
N ALA A 290 -4.94 14.85 23.42
CA ALA A 290 -3.96 14.84 24.49
C ALA A 290 -4.54 15.72 25.61
N GLU A 291 -4.95 15.12 26.72
CA GLU A 291 -5.09 15.87 27.97
C GLU A 291 -3.72 16.49 28.23
N GLY A 292 -3.63 17.81 28.04
CA GLY A 292 -2.46 18.58 28.41
C GLY A 292 -2.19 18.38 29.90
N PRO A 293 -0.91 18.45 30.33
CA PRO A 293 -0.54 18.20 31.71
C PRO A 293 -1.31 19.17 32.61
N GLY A 294 -2.15 18.61 33.50
CA GLY A 294 -2.84 19.37 34.52
C GLY A 294 -1.83 20.17 35.32
N ALA A 295 -1.94 21.49 35.23
CA ALA A 295 -1.29 22.41 36.15
C ALA A 295 -1.85 22.12 37.55
N ALA A 296 -1.08 21.39 38.35
CA ALA A 296 -1.28 21.33 39.79
C ALA A 296 -0.78 22.65 40.38
N SER A 297 -1.74 23.51 40.69
CA SER A 297 -1.67 24.58 41.68
C SER A 297 -1.34 24.06 43.08
#